data_AF-A0A7Y2B869-F1
#
_entry.id   AF-A0A7Y2B869-F1
#
_cell.length_a   1.000
_cell.length_b   1.000
_cell.length_c   1.000
_cell.angle_alpha   90.00
_cell.angle_beta   90.00
_cell.angle_gamma   90.00
#
_symmetry.space_group_name_H-M   'P 1'
#
loop_
_entity.id
_entity.type
_entity.pdbx_description
1 polymer ?
#
loop_
_entity_poly.entity_id
_entity_poly.type
_entity_poly.pdbx_seq_one_letter_code
_entity_poly.pdbx_strand_id
1 'polypeptide(L)'
;MDVYIDYENIIIDHSNDIIKHYERNDGFKNMDSVFPKLNDLTTRWTFSNANTTLLQMLNSNQINIIQNTELKEELIAFNQQIDLFAKNTNINNTNLVDNLTTGTFITTAGFASYGNSKRMIQKFNDFYPFQNKIVKDNSLKEILVQVINEPKNKLEIINKIAYRNTISSLQKSGNEAIKEKAVQLLKLINKEIELYNK
;
A
#
# COMPACT_ATOMS: atom_id res chain seq x y z
N MET A 1 -2.73 -6.10 10.11
CA MET A 1 -2.55 -4.70 9.69
C MET A 1 -1.09 -4.35 9.39
N ASP A 2 -0.13 -4.82 10.20
CA ASP A 2 1.29 -4.45 10.07
C ASP A 2 1.90 -4.69 8.68
N VAL A 3 1.54 -5.81 8.04
CA VAL A 3 1.99 -6.10 6.67
C VAL A 3 1.63 -4.98 5.69
N TYR A 4 0.39 -4.48 5.76
CA TYR A 4 -0.13 -3.43 4.89
C TYR A 4 0.52 -2.08 5.23
N ILE A 5 0.66 -1.75 6.51
CA ILE A 5 1.32 -0.51 6.97
C ILE A 5 2.78 -0.47 6.49
N ASP A 6 3.51 -1.57 6.66
CA ASP A 6 4.89 -1.67 6.21
C ASP A 6 5.00 -1.57 4.67
N TYR A 7 4.07 -2.18 3.93
CA TYR A 7 4.00 -1.99 2.49
C TYR A 7 3.81 -0.51 2.10
N GLU A 8 2.85 0.19 2.71
CA GLU A 8 2.63 1.60 2.40
C GLU A 8 3.85 2.47 2.78
N ASN A 9 4.54 2.14 3.88
CA ASN A 9 5.80 2.81 4.23
C ASN A 9 6.87 2.65 3.15
N ILE A 10 7.00 1.46 2.54
CA ILE A 10 7.94 1.25 1.42
C ILE A 10 7.63 2.23 0.28
N ILE A 11 6.36 2.34 -0.12
CA ILE A 11 5.95 3.21 -1.23
C ILE A 11 6.16 4.69 -0.89
N ILE A 12 5.84 5.10 0.34
CA ILE A 12 6.05 6.47 0.82
C ILE A 12 7.54 6.82 0.81
N ASP A 13 8.38 5.97 1.43
CA ASP A 13 9.82 6.18 1.52
C ASP A 13 10.46 6.24 0.14
N HIS A 14 10.08 5.34 -0.75
CA HIS A 14 10.57 5.31 -2.12
C HIS A 14 10.15 6.55 -2.92
N SER A 15 8.89 7.00 -2.78
CA SER A 15 8.43 8.23 -3.42
C SER A 15 9.21 9.44 -2.91
N ASN A 16 9.42 9.54 -1.59
CA ASN A 16 10.19 10.63 -0.98
C ASN A 16 11.64 10.61 -1.44
N ASP A 17 12.26 9.43 -1.51
CA ASP A 17 13.63 9.28 -1.98
C ASP A 17 13.79 9.70 -3.46
N ILE A 18 12.82 9.35 -4.32
CA ILE A 18 12.82 9.77 -5.73
C ILE A 18 12.70 11.29 -5.83
N ILE A 19 11.75 11.90 -5.11
CA ILE A 19 11.54 13.36 -5.12
C ILE A 19 12.78 14.09 -4.60
N LYS A 20 13.33 13.64 -3.48
CA LYS A 20 14.54 14.22 -2.89
C LYS A 20 15.74 14.10 -3.82
N HIS A 21 15.88 12.98 -4.53
CA HIS A 21 16.92 12.83 -5.55
C HIS A 21 16.71 13.81 -6.70
N TYR A 22 15.47 13.93 -7.21
CA TYR A 22 15.11 14.85 -8.27
C TYR A 22 15.45 16.30 -7.91
N GLU A 23 15.06 16.75 -6.72
CA GLU A 23 15.34 18.11 -6.21
C GLU A 23 16.84 18.39 -6.10
N ARG A 24 17.62 17.41 -5.63
CA ARG A 24 19.07 17.56 -5.44
C ARG A 24 19.87 17.56 -6.74
N ASN A 25 19.37 16.88 -7.76
CA ASN A 25 20.08 16.69 -9.03
C ASN A 25 19.51 17.55 -10.17
N ASP A 26 18.54 18.42 -9.88
CA ASP A 26 17.86 19.24 -10.88
C ASP A 26 17.31 18.36 -12.02
N GLY A 27 16.51 17.37 -11.64
CA GLY A 27 15.91 16.41 -12.57
C GLY A 27 16.31 14.96 -12.35
N PHE A 28 16.01 14.13 -13.34
CA PHE A 28 16.29 12.69 -13.34
C PHE A 28 17.70 12.38 -13.85
N LYS A 29 18.72 12.94 -13.19
CA LYS A 29 20.13 12.68 -13.48
C LYS A 29 20.67 11.62 -12.52
N ASN A 30 21.55 10.73 -12.96
CA ASN A 30 22.20 9.70 -12.11
C ASN A 30 21.19 8.82 -11.33
N MET A 31 20.23 8.24 -12.03
CA MET A 31 19.04 7.61 -11.45
C MET A 31 19.18 6.10 -11.16
N ASP A 32 20.36 5.49 -11.33
CA ASP A 32 20.55 4.04 -11.23
C ASP A 32 20.07 3.45 -9.90
N SER A 33 20.28 4.16 -8.78
CA SER A 33 19.81 3.74 -7.46
C SER A 33 18.33 4.04 -7.19
N VAL A 34 17.67 4.78 -8.09
CA VAL A 34 16.32 5.32 -7.95
C VAL A 34 15.33 4.63 -8.90
N PHE A 35 15.78 4.18 -10.08
CA PHE A 35 14.93 3.43 -11.01
C PHE A 35 14.27 2.18 -10.40
N PRO A 36 14.94 1.37 -9.55
CA PRO A 36 14.25 0.27 -8.89
C PRO A 36 13.09 0.73 -8.00
N LYS A 37 13.21 1.91 -7.38
CA LYS A 37 12.17 2.50 -6.53
C LYS A 37 10.99 3.01 -7.34
N LEU A 38 11.24 3.57 -8.54
CA LEU A 38 10.19 3.92 -9.49
C LEU A 38 9.36 2.70 -9.89
N ASN A 39 10.02 1.57 -10.14
CA ASN A 39 9.34 0.33 -10.46
C ASN A 39 8.53 -0.23 -9.29
N ASP A 40 8.95 0.03 -8.05
CA ASP A 40 8.15 -0.35 -6.88
C ASP A 40 6.81 0.39 -6.83
N LEU A 41 6.74 1.63 -7.38
CA LEU A 41 5.51 2.42 -7.42
C LEU A 41 4.43 1.83 -8.35
N THR A 42 4.78 0.90 -9.24
CA THR A 42 3.81 0.17 -10.08
C THR A 42 3.04 -0.89 -9.31
N THR A 43 3.50 -1.22 -8.11
CA THR A 43 2.94 -2.31 -7.31
C THR A 43 1.85 -1.79 -6.37
N ARG A 44 1.02 -2.71 -5.91
CA ARG A 44 -0.04 -2.44 -4.94
C ARG A 44 -0.27 -3.65 -4.06
N TRP A 45 -0.65 -3.37 -2.81
CA TRP A 45 -1.13 -4.38 -1.90
C TRP A 45 -2.63 -4.20 -1.69
N THR A 46 -3.39 -5.28 -1.84
CA THR A 46 -4.83 -5.24 -1.60
C THR A 46 -5.12 -5.75 -0.19
N PHE A 47 -5.83 -4.93 0.59
CA PHE A 47 -6.40 -5.36 1.86
C PHE A 47 -7.59 -6.29 1.62
N SER A 48 -7.61 -7.44 2.29
CA SER A 48 -8.75 -8.35 2.36
C SER A 48 -9.01 -8.74 3.81
N ASN A 49 -10.27 -8.68 4.23
CA ASN A 49 -10.67 -9.16 5.55
C ASN A 49 -10.81 -10.69 5.50
N ALA A 50 -9.72 -11.41 5.77
CA ALA A 50 -9.72 -12.87 5.76
C ALA A 50 -10.39 -13.49 7.01
N ASN A 51 -10.58 -12.71 8.08
CA ASN A 51 -11.16 -13.22 9.32
C ASN A 51 -12.68 -12.98 9.34
N THR A 52 -13.42 -14.05 9.11
CA THR A 52 -14.88 -14.01 8.97
C THR A 52 -15.62 -14.30 10.27
N THR A 53 -14.96 -14.58 11.38
CA THR A 53 -15.65 -15.01 12.62
C THR A 53 -16.64 -13.96 13.12
N LEU A 54 -16.25 -12.67 13.17
CA LEU A 54 -17.17 -11.60 13.56
C LEU A 54 -18.33 -11.49 12.57
N LEU A 55 -18.04 -11.52 11.26
CA LEU A 55 -19.05 -11.52 10.21
C LEU A 55 -20.02 -12.71 10.32
N GLN A 56 -19.51 -13.90 10.65
CA GLN A 56 -20.31 -15.10 10.89
C GLN A 56 -21.20 -14.95 12.12
N MET A 57 -20.69 -14.39 13.21
CA MET A 57 -21.47 -14.11 14.42
C MET A 57 -22.59 -13.10 14.14
N LEU A 58 -22.32 -12.08 13.33
CA LEU A 58 -23.31 -11.11 12.88
C LEU A 58 -24.38 -11.80 12.01
N ASN A 59 -23.98 -12.57 11.01
CA ASN A 59 -24.90 -13.22 10.07
C ASN A 59 -25.75 -14.33 10.70
N SER A 60 -25.27 -14.95 11.78
CA SER A 60 -25.98 -16.04 12.49
C SER A 60 -26.78 -15.56 13.70
N ASN A 61 -26.90 -14.25 13.93
CA ASN A 61 -27.47 -13.64 15.14
C ASN A 61 -26.79 -14.06 16.45
N GLN A 62 -25.66 -14.75 16.40
CA GLN A 62 -24.86 -15.14 17.57
C GLN A 62 -24.22 -13.94 18.28
N ILE A 63 -24.15 -12.78 17.61
CA ILE A 63 -23.73 -11.53 18.25
C ILE A 63 -24.59 -11.18 19.49
N ASN A 64 -25.84 -11.65 19.55
CA ASN A 64 -26.73 -11.44 20.70
C ASN A 64 -26.33 -12.22 21.95
N ILE A 65 -25.33 -13.11 21.88
CA ILE A 65 -24.70 -13.70 23.06
C ILE A 65 -24.00 -12.61 23.89
N ILE A 66 -23.47 -11.58 23.23
CA ILE A 66 -22.87 -10.41 23.87
C ILE A 66 -23.99 -9.53 24.45
N GLN A 67 -24.16 -9.57 25.77
CA GLN A 67 -25.19 -8.82 26.48
C GLN A 67 -24.87 -7.34 26.61
N ASN A 68 -23.58 -6.99 26.70
CA ASN A 68 -23.13 -5.61 26.71
C ASN A 68 -23.44 -4.92 25.38
N THR A 69 -24.45 -4.06 25.40
CA THR A 69 -24.96 -3.36 24.22
C THR A 69 -23.90 -2.45 23.59
N GLU A 70 -23.10 -1.75 24.40
CA GLU A 70 -22.05 -0.85 23.90
C GLU A 70 -20.98 -1.65 23.15
N LEU A 71 -20.48 -2.74 23.74
CA LEU A 71 -19.51 -3.62 23.09
C LEU A 71 -20.07 -4.22 21.79
N LYS A 72 -21.34 -4.62 21.80
CA LYS A 72 -22.02 -5.17 20.62
C LYS A 72 -22.10 -4.15 19.49
N GLU A 73 -22.52 -2.92 19.78
CA GLU A 73 -22.61 -1.83 18.80
C GLU A 73 -21.23 -1.50 18.20
N GLU A 74 -20.20 -1.45 19.04
CA GLU A 74 -18.82 -1.19 18.64
C GLU A 74 -18.26 -2.30 17.73
N LEU A 75 -18.58 -3.56 18.00
CA LEU A 75 -18.22 -4.69 17.13
C LEU A 75 -18.92 -4.63 15.77
N ILE A 76 -20.21 -4.28 15.74
CA ILE A 76 -20.97 -4.11 14.49
C ILE A 76 -20.36 -2.98 13.65
N ALA A 77 -20.13 -1.82 14.26
CA ALA A 77 -19.57 -0.65 13.59
C ALA A 77 -18.17 -0.93 13.03
N PHE A 78 -17.34 -1.64 13.80
CA PHE A 78 -16.01 -2.02 13.35
C PHE A 78 -16.03 -2.99 12.16
N ASN A 79 -16.94 -3.95 12.14
CA ASN A 79 -17.09 -4.85 10.99
C ASN A 79 -17.46 -4.05 9.73
N GLN A 80 -18.44 -3.15 9.82
CA GLN A 80 -18.83 -2.28 8.70
C GLN A 80 -17.69 -1.39 8.22
N GLN A 81 -16.90 -0.83 9.15
CA GLN A 81 -15.76 0.01 8.84
C GLN A 81 -14.66 -0.77 8.09
N ILE A 82 -14.33 -1.98 8.54
CA ILE A 82 -13.35 -2.85 7.86
C ILE A 82 -13.81 -3.20 6.45
N ASP A 83 -15.08 -3.56 6.28
CA ASP A 83 -15.63 -3.94 4.97
C ASP A 83 -15.60 -2.76 4.00
N LEU A 84 -15.99 -1.57 4.47
CA LEU A 84 -15.91 -0.34 3.68
C LEU A 84 -14.45 0.00 3.30
N PHE A 85 -13.53 -0.11 4.25
CA PHE A 85 -12.11 0.15 4.00
C PHE A 85 -11.51 -0.83 2.99
N ALA A 86 -11.84 -2.12 3.09
CA ALA A 86 -11.41 -3.14 2.14
C ALA A 86 -11.92 -2.84 0.73
N LYS A 87 -13.21 -2.49 0.61
CA LYS A 87 -13.81 -2.13 -0.68
C LYS A 87 -13.17 -0.88 -1.27
N ASN A 88 -12.99 0.17 -0.47
CA ASN A 88 -12.38 1.42 -0.92
C ASN A 88 -10.91 1.22 -1.33
N THR A 89 -10.16 0.40 -0.58
CA THR A 89 -8.77 0.06 -0.93
C THR A 89 -8.70 -0.64 -2.28
N ASN A 90 -9.60 -1.59 -2.55
CA ASN A 90 -9.69 -2.26 -3.84
C ASN A 90 -10.02 -1.29 -4.99
N ILE A 91 -11.01 -0.42 -4.78
CA ILE A 91 -11.41 0.58 -5.78
C ILE A 91 -10.26 1.56 -6.05
N ASN A 92 -9.58 2.04 -5.01
CA ASN A 92 -8.45 2.96 -5.15
C ASN A 92 -7.28 2.29 -5.85
N ASN A 93 -6.99 1.03 -5.54
CA ASN A 93 -5.98 0.24 -6.22
C ASN A 93 -6.24 0.15 -7.73
N THR A 94 -7.47 -0.18 -8.14
CA THR A 94 -7.82 -0.24 -9.56
C THR A 94 -7.83 1.14 -10.22
N ASN A 95 -8.55 2.09 -9.64
CA ASN A 95 -8.84 3.37 -10.31
C ASN A 95 -7.70 4.37 -10.18
N LEU A 96 -6.97 4.37 -9.07
CA LEU A 96 -5.99 5.40 -8.75
C LEU A 96 -4.54 4.89 -8.89
N VAL A 97 -4.28 3.62 -8.62
CA VAL A 97 -2.94 3.05 -8.83
C VAL A 97 -2.82 2.52 -10.26
N ASP A 98 -3.60 1.49 -10.61
CA ASP A 98 -3.46 0.81 -11.91
C ASP A 98 -3.79 1.75 -13.08
N ASN A 99 -4.97 2.37 -13.07
CA ASN A 99 -5.44 3.18 -14.20
C ASN A 99 -4.74 4.55 -14.31
N LEU A 100 -4.31 5.15 -13.20
CA LEU A 100 -3.73 6.49 -13.23
C LEU A 100 -2.20 6.52 -13.15
N THR A 101 -1.52 5.54 -12.53
CA THR A 101 -0.07 5.63 -12.28
C THR A 101 0.75 4.53 -12.93
N THR A 102 0.30 3.27 -12.84
CA THR A 102 1.09 2.10 -13.25
C THR A 102 1.48 2.17 -14.72
N GLY A 103 0.56 2.56 -15.60
CA GLY A 103 0.84 2.73 -17.02
C GLY A 103 1.98 3.70 -17.29
N THR A 104 1.95 4.89 -16.68
CA THR A 104 3.00 5.92 -16.84
C THR A 104 4.37 5.41 -16.40
N PHE A 105 4.44 4.74 -15.25
CA PHE A 105 5.71 4.21 -14.74
C PHE A 105 6.25 3.07 -15.62
N ILE A 106 5.40 2.19 -16.14
CA ILE A 106 5.84 1.13 -17.05
C ILE A 106 6.37 1.73 -18.36
N THR A 107 5.69 2.74 -18.92
CA THR A 107 6.06 3.32 -20.21
C THR A 107 7.32 4.19 -20.17
N THR A 108 7.58 4.88 -19.06
CA THR A 108 8.63 5.92 -19.01
C THR A 108 9.66 5.77 -17.88
N ALA A 109 9.50 4.83 -16.95
CA ALA A 109 10.41 4.66 -15.80
C ALA A 109 11.40 3.48 -15.93
N GLY A 110 11.44 2.79 -17.08
CA GLY A 110 12.47 1.79 -17.37
C GLY A 110 12.29 0.47 -16.64
N PHE A 111 11.03 0.03 -16.54
CA PHE A 111 10.62 -1.18 -15.82
C PHE A 111 11.49 -2.42 -16.15
N ALA A 112 11.76 -2.65 -17.44
CA ALA A 112 12.55 -3.78 -17.90
C ALA A 112 14.05 -3.70 -17.52
N SER A 113 14.61 -2.51 -17.27
CA SER A 113 16.07 -2.32 -17.16
C SER A 113 16.62 -2.41 -15.74
N TYR A 114 15.78 -2.18 -14.71
CA TYR A 114 16.23 -2.04 -13.32
C TYR A 114 15.52 -2.97 -12.32
N GLY A 115 14.38 -3.56 -12.67
CA GLY A 115 13.61 -4.38 -11.73
C GLY A 115 13.16 -3.58 -10.49
N ASN A 116 12.91 -4.26 -9.39
CA ASN A 116 12.42 -3.70 -8.12
C ASN A 116 13.55 -3.50 -7.12
N SER A 117 13.34 -2.63 -6.13
CA SER A 117 14.32 -2.47 -5.07
C SER A 117 14.46 -3.74 -4.20
N LYS A 118 15.59 -3.89 -3.51
CA LYS A 118 15.82 -5.00 -2.58
C LYS A 118 14.75 -5.08 -1.48
N ARG A 119 14.30 -3.93 -0.96
CA ARG A 119 13.29 -3.87 0.10
C ARG A 119 11.94 -4.38 -0.39
N MET A 120 11.53 -4.00 -1.60
CA MET A 120 10.30 -4.50 -2.19
C MET A 120 10.38 -5.99 -2.55
N ILE A 121 11.51 -6.43 -3.10
CA ILE A 121 11.74 -7.86 -3.38
C ILE A 121 11.63 -8.70 -2.10
N GLN A 122 12.26 -8.26 -1.01
CA GLN A 122 12.15 -8.94 0.29
C GLN A 122 10.68 -9.01 0.74
N LYS A 123 9.96 -7.88 0.67
CA LYS A 123 8.55 -7.81 1.06
C LYS A 123 7.68 -8.81 0.31
N PHE A 124 7.90 -9.01 -1.00
CA PHE A 124 7.18 -10.03 -1.76
C PHE A 124 7.60 -11.45 -1.37
N ASN A 125 8.90 -11.68 -1.17
CA ASN A 125 9.45 -12.98 -0.76
C ASN A 125 8.99 -13.44 0.62
N ASP A 126 8.53 -12.53 1.49
CA ASP A 126 7.90 -12.89 2.77
C ASP A 126 6.61 -13.71 2.59
N PHE A 127 6.00 -13.69 1.40
CA PHE A 127 4.76 -14.41 1.08
C PHE A 127 4.95 -15.44 -0.02
N TYR A 128 5.60 -15.06 -1.12
CA TYR A 128 5.79 -15.93 -2.29
C TYR A 128 7.15 -15.65 -2.94
N PRO A 129 7.85 -16.68 -3.45
CA PRO A 129 9.07 -16.48 -4.22
C PRO A 129 8.85 -15.53 -5.40
N PHE A 130 9.46 -14.35 -5.33
CA PHE A 130 9.42 -13.32 -6.35
C PHE A 130 10.81 -13.12 -6.94
N GLN A 131 10.88 -13.28 -8.26
CA GLN A 131 12.05 -12.94 -9.06
C GLN A 131 11.62 -12.19 -10.29
N ASN A 132 12.20 -11.01 -10.50
CA ASN A 132 12.05 -10.26 -11.74
C ASN A 132 13.21 -10.56 -12.70
N LYS A 133 12.93 -10.44 -13.99
CA LYS A 133 13.94 -10.52 -15.03
C LYS A 133 14.24 -9.12 -15.53
N ILE A 134 15.51 -8.74 -15.46
CA ILE A 134 16.00 -7.49 -16.05
C ILE A 134 16.59 -7.74 -17.44
N VAL A 135 16.36 -6.81 -18.35
CA VAL A 135 17.00 -6.76 -19.65
C VAL A 135 18.34 -6.05 -19.49
N LYS A 136 19.44 -6.78 -19.72
CA LYS A 136 20.80 -6.23 -19.65
C LYS A 136 21.16 -5.56 -20.97
N ASP A 137 20.76 -4.30 -21.11
CA ASP A 137 21.05 -3.48 -22.28
C ASP A 137 21.37 -2.04 -21.86
N ASN A 138 22.62 -1.61 -22.09
CA ASN A 138 23.08 -0.27 -21.74
C ASN A 138 22.46 0.80 -22.65
N SER A 139 22.21 0.48 -23.92
CA SER A 139 21.57 1.42 -24.84
C SER A 139 20.15 1.75 -24.41
N LEU A 140 19.39 0.76 -23.91
CA LEU A 140 18.06 0.99 -23.33
C LEU A 140 18.11 1.87 -22.08
N LYS A 141 19.17 1.78 -21.27
CA LYS A 141 19.35 2.64 -20.10
C LYS A 141 19.65 4.09 -20.49
N GLU A 142 20.46 4.29 -21.51
CA GLU A 142 20.74 5.63 -22.05
C GLU A 142 19.47 6.26 -22.66
N ILE A 143 18.73 5.49 -23.46
CA ILE A 143 17.42 5.92 -24.01
C ILE A 143 16.46 6.28 -22.89
N LEU A 144 16.36 5.45 -21.84
CA LEU A 144 15.50 5.74 -20.69
C LEU A 144 15.82 7.09 -20.05
N VAL A 145 17.10 7.39 -19.82
CA VAL A 145 17.52 8.66 -19.22
C VAL A 145 17.13 9.83 -20.11
N GLN A 146 17.18 9.69 -21.43
CA GLN A 146 16.71 10.71 -22.37
C GLN A 146 15.19 10.88 -22.28
N VAL A 147 14.44 9.77 -22.39
CA VAL A 147 12.96 9.76 -22.39
C VAL A 147 12.38 10.36 -21.11
N ILE A 148 12.86 9.93 -19.94
CA ILE A 148 12.31 10.40 -18.65
C ILE A 148 12.59 11.89 -18.41
N ASN A 149 13.63 12.44 -19.05
CA ASN A 149 14.00 13.85 -18.94
C ASN A 149 13.30 14.76 -19.96
N GLU A 150 12.57 14.22 -20.93
CA GLU A 150 11.71 15.04 -21.80
C GLU A 150 10.73 15.86 -20.95
N PRO A 151 10.51 17.16 -21.24
CA PRO A 151 9.75 18.04 -20.35
C PRO A 151 8.36 17.51 -19.95
N LYS A 152 7.65 16.89 -20.90
CA LYS A 152 6.32 16.30 -20.65
C LYS A 152 6.41 15.09 -19.71
N ASN A 153 7.29 14.13 -20.00
CA ASN A 153 7.45 12.92 -19.19
C ASN A 153 7.95 13.27 -17.79
N LYS A 154 8.84 14.27 -17.70
CA LYS A 154 9.37 14.78 -16.44
C LYS A 154 8.26 15.31 -15.53
N LEU A 155 7.41 16.20 -16.05
CA LEU A 155 6.27 16.74 -15.32
C LEU A 155 5.29 15.63 -14.93
N GLU A 156 4.95 14.76 -15.88
CA GLU A 156 3.99 13.69 -15.65
C GLU A 156 4.48 12.73 -14.56
N ILE A 157 5.72 12.26 -14.64
CA ILE A 157 6.29 11.32 -13.66
C ILE A 157 6.33 11.93 -12.26
N ILE A 158 6.79 13.17 -12.09
CA ILE A 158 6.81 13.82 -10.76
C ILE A 158 5.41 13.95 -10.19
N ASN A 159 4.43 14.35 -11.00
CA ASN A 159 3.04 14.41 -10.57
C ASN A 159 2.51 13.03 -10.13
N LYS A 160 2.82 11.97 -10.88
CA LYS A 160 2.40 10.60 -10.53
C LYS A 160 3.11 10.07 -9.28
N ILE A 161 4.39 10.41 -9.06
CA ILE A 161 5.11 10.03 -7.83
C ILE A 161 4.49 10.73 -6.62
N ALA A 162 4.30 12.05 -6.68
CA ALA A 162 3.67 12.81 -5.61
C ALA A 162 2.25 12.30 -5.32
N TYR A 163 1.49 11.99 -6.37
CA TYR A 163 0.17 11.39 -6.23
C TYR A 163 0.21 10.02 -5.55
N ARG A 164 1.13 9.12 -5.98
CA ARG A 164 1.29 7.80 -5.38
C ARG A 164 1.66 7.88 -3.90
N ASN A 165 2.50 8.84 -3.53
CA ASN A 165 2.84 9.12 -2.13
C ASN A 165 1.58 9.49 -1.31
N THR A 166 0.75 10.40 -1.82
CA THR A 166 -0.50 10.81 -1.15
C THR A 166 -1.45 9.63 -0.94
N ILE A 167 -1.67 8.81 -1.98
CA ILE A 167 -2.57 7.64 -1.88
C ILE A 167 -2.05 6.64 -0.83
N SER A 168 -0.75 6.36 -0.84
CA SER A 168 -0.13 5.43 0.12
C SER A 168 -0.20 5.97 1.54
N SER A 169 -0.01 7.29 1.73
CA SER A 169 -0.15 7.95 3.03
C SER A 169 -1.57 7.85 3.59
N LEU A 170 -2.59 8.04 2.74
CA LEU A 170 -4.00 7.88 3.13
C LEU A 170 -4.33 6.43 3.46
N GLN A 171 -3.87 5.47 2.65
CA GLN A 171 -4.06 4.04 2.91
C GLN A 171 -3.37 3.61 4.21
N LYS A 172 -2.14 4.10 4.47
CA LYS A 172 -1.42 3.88 5.72
C LYS A 172 -2.22 4.37 6.92
N SER A 173 -2.70 5.61 6.89
CA SER A 173 -3.48 6.19 7.99
C SER A 173 -4.74 5.38 8.27
N GLY A 174 -5.45 4.92 7.23
CA GLY A 174 -6.61 4.03 7.41
C GLY A 174 -6.25 2.68 8.03
N ASN A 175 -5.13 2.06 7.60
CA ASN A 175 -4.64 0.83 8.21
C ASN A 175 -4.27 1.00 9.69
N GLU A 176 -3.65 2.13 10.05
CA GLU A 176 -3.29 2.47 11.43
C GLU A 176 -4.54 2.67 12.30
N ALA A 177 -5.54 3.39 11.79
CA ALA A 177 -6.80 3.61 12.50
C ALA A 177 -7.56 2.30 12.77
N ILE A 178 -7.61 1.39 11.80
CA ILE A 178 -8.25 0.08 11.99
C ILE A 178 -7.46 -0.76 12.99
N LYS A 179 -6.12 -0.74 12.92
CA LYS A 179 -5.26 -1.44 13.89
C LYS A 179 -5.53 -0.95 15.31
N GLU A 180 -5.58 0.36 15.51
CA GLU A 180 -5.86 0.95 16.82
C GLU A 180 -7.25 0.56 17.33
N LYS A 181 -8.28 0.67 16.49
CA LYS A 181 -9.64 0.28 16.87
C LYS A 181 -9.74 -1.21 17.23
N ALA A 182 -9.04 -2.09 16.50
CA ALA A 182 -8.97 -3.51 16.83
C ALA A 182 -8.39 -3.75 18.23
N VAL A 183 -7.32 -3.03 18.59
CA VAL A 183 -6.68 -3.11 19.92
C VAL A 183 -7.63 -2.59 21.01
N GLN A 184 -8.37 -1.52 20.76
CA GLN A 184 -9.36 -0.99 21.70
C GLN A 184 -10.50 -1.99 21.94
N LEU A 185 -11.05 -2.57 20.88
CA LEU A 185 -12.08 -3.60 20.97
C LEU A 185 -11.62 -4.83 21.74
N LEU A 186 -10.40 -5.29 21.50
CA LEU A 186 -9.83 -6.42 22.24
C LEU A 186 -9.78 -6.15 23.74
N LYS A 187 -9.44 -4.91 24.16
CA LYS A 187 -9.48 -4.52 25.58
C LYS A 187 -10.89 -4.56 26.15
N LEU A 188 -11.89 -4.09 25.40
CA LEU A 188 -13.29 -4.14 25.83
C LEU A 188 -13.79 -5.57 25.97
N ILE A 189 -13.47 -6.45 25.01
CA ILE A 189 -13.80 -7.88 25.07
C ILE A 189 -13.16 -8.52 26.31
N ASN A 190 -11.88 -8.28 26.55
CA ASN A 190 -11.18 -8.87 27.70
C ASN A 190 -11.77 -8.39 29.03
N LYS A 191 -12.10 -7.11 29.14
CA LYS A 191 -12.77 -6.55 30.32
C LYS A 191 -14.11 -7.22 30.57
N GLU A 192 -14.90 -7.44 29.52
CA GLU A 192 -16.18 -8.14 29.62
C GLU A 192 -15.99 -9.59 30.10
N ILE A 193 -15.04 -10.32 29.52
CA ILE A 193 -14.72 -11.71 29.93
C ILE A 193 -14.28 -11.78 31.39
N GLU A 194 -13.45 -10.84 31.85
CA GLU A 194 -12.99 -10.78 33.24
C GLU A 194 -14.11 -10.51 34.25
N LEU A 195 -15.16 -9.78 33.84
CA LEU A 195 -16.34 -9.53 34.70
C LEU A 195 -17.17 -10.80 34.92
N TYR A 196 -17.23 -11.70 33.94
CA TYR A 196 -17.99 -12.96 34.03
C TYR A 196 -17.20 -14.14 34.62
N ASN A 197 -15.88 -14.00 34.78
CA ASN A 197 -15.01 -15.00 35.40
C ASN A 197 -14.75 -14.74 36.91
N LYS A 198 -15.45 -13.77 37.52
CA LYS A 198 -15.47 -13.49 38.96
C LYS A 198 -16.79 -13.93 39.58
#